data_AF-A0A7G5KHJ8-F1
#
_entry.id   AF-A0A7G5KHJ8-F1
#
_cell.length_a   1.000
_cell.length_b   1.000
_cell.length_c   1.000
_cell.angle_alpha   90.00
_cell.angle_beta   90.00
_cell.angle_gamma   90.00
#
_symmetry.space_group_name_H-M   'P 1'
#
loop_
_entity.id
_entity.type
_entity.pdbx_description
1 polymer ?
#
loop_
_entity_poly.entity_id
_entity_poly.type
_entity_poly.pdbx_seq_one_letter_code
_entity_poly.pdbx_strand_id
1 'polypeptide(L)'
;MTFKTPPPTPQHAKVTFPTPHVLQVTLSRPKDLNCINTAGHNELHALWEWMDEEPSIRVGVLTGEGRAFCAGADLKEWNNQVNSAEGSKRQQPSSGFGGLSRRSGKKPIICAVNGICLGGGCEMIVNADMVIACEKAFFGFPEVQRGVVAIAGALPRVVRTIGRQRAMEMVLTGRRVTAVEAEKWGFVNEVLPTPEEVVTRALEIAGQIAANSPDAVIVSREGVKLGWEGVGAEEGSRWLIDGWQKRLNEGENIKEGLRAFVEKRQPKWVDSKL
;
A
#
# COMPACT_ATOMS: atom_id res chain seq x y z
N MET A 1 -13.39 -18.11 6.76
CA MET A 1 -14.05 -17.05 5.96
C MET A 1 -14.60 -17.69 4.71
N THR A 2 -15.78 -17.27 4.26
CA THR A 2 -16.29 -17.64 2.94
C THR A 2 -16.09 -16.42 2.05
N PHE A 3 -15.25 -16.53 1.04
CA PHE A 3 -15.02 -15.46 0.07
C PHE A 3 -16.10 -15.50 -1.03
N LYS A 4 -16.45 -14.35 -1.58
CA LYS A 4 -17.35 -14.24 -2.73
C LYS A 4 -16.75 -14.90 -3.96
N THR A 5 -15.44 -14.73 -4.16
CA THR A 5 -14.65 -15.43 -5.18
C THR A 5 -13.34 -15.92 -4.57
N PRO A 6 -12.78 -17.04 -5.07
CA PRO A 6 -11.48 -17.50 -4.59
C PRO A 6 -10.40 -16.43 -4.74
N PRO A 7 -9.52 -16.23 -3.74
CA PRO A 7 -8.42 -15.29 -3.86
C PRO A 7 -7.45 -15.74 -4.97
N PRO A 8 -6.86 -14.79 -5.73
CA PRO A 8 -5.76 -15.10 -6.63
C PRO A 8 -4.61 -15.79 -5.91
N THR A 9 -3.96 -16.73 -6.60
CA THR A 9 -2.80 -17.47 -6.09
C THR A 9 -1.53 -17.03 -6.84
N PRO A 10 -0.94 -15.88 -6.47
CA PRO A 10 0.26 -15.38 -7.13
C PRO A 10 1.44 -16.32 -6.92
N GLN A 11 2.36 -16.36 -7.88
CA GLN A 11 3.59 -17.15 -7.77
C GLN A 11 4.68 -16.37 -7.04
N HIS A 12 4.66 -15.04 -7.14
CA HIS A 12 5.70 -14.16 -6.60
C HIS A 12 5.37 -13.60 -5.21
N ALA A 13 4.24 -14.00 -4.63
CA ALA A 13 3.84 -13.62 -3.28
C ALA A 13 3.08 -14.76 -2.58
N LYS A 14 3.13 -14.79 -1.24
CA LYS A 14 2.29 -15.66 -0.40
C LYS A 14 1.10 -14.84 0.11
N VAL A 15 -0.08 -15.44 0.07
CA VAL A 15 -1.35 -14.84 0.53
C VAL A 15 -1.85 -15.60 1.75
N THR A 16 -2.07 -14.88 2.85
CA THR A 16 -2.60 -15.43 4.11
C THR A 16 -3.68 -14.52 4.71
N PHE A 17 -4.47 -15.08 5.63
CA PHE A 17 -5.55 -14.38 6.34
C PHE A 17 -5.38 -14.58 7.85
N PRO A 18 -4.36 -13.95 8.46
CA PRO A 18 -3.93 -14.24 9.83
C PRO A 18 -4.98 -13.83 10.88
N THR A 19 -5.83 -12.85 10.57
CA THR A 19 -6.90 -12.37 11.46
C THR A 19 -8.16 -12.05 10.65
N PRO A 20 -9.34 -11.98 11.30
CA PRO A 20 -10.59 -11.61 10.64
C PRO A 20 -10.48 -10.34 9.80
N HIS A 21 -10.95 -10.37 8.56
CA HIS A 21 -10.98 -9.27 7.59
C HIS A 21 -9.63 -8.71 7.12
N VAL A 22 -8.51 -9.33 7.49
CA VAL A 22 -7.17 -8.87 7.10
C VAL A 22 -6.57 -9.82 6.06
N LEU A 23 -6.17 -9.25 4.92
CA LEU A 23 -5.35 -9.91 3.91
C LEU A 23 -3.88 -9.58 4.18
N GLN A 24 -3.04 -10.60 4.37
CA GLN A 24 -1.59 -10.43 4.40
C GLN A 24 -0.97 -10.95 3.09
N VAL A 25 -0.16 -10.10 2.46
CA VAL A 25 0.60 -10.38 1.25
C VAL A 25 2.08 -10.31 1.59
N THR A 26 2.80 -11.40 1.34
CA THR A 26 4.25 -11.48 1.58
C THR A 26 4.97 -11.73 0.27
N LEU A 27 5.75 -10.77 -0.22
CA LEU A 27 6.60 -10.96 -1.40
C LEU A 27 7.59 -12.09 -1.14
N SER A 28 7.67 -13.07 -2.04
CA SER A 28 8.33 -14.36 -1.79
C SER A 28 9.40 -14.70 -2.82
N ARG A 29 10.25 -13.73 -3.17
CA ARG A 29 11.47 -13.92 -3.96
C ARG A 29 12.72 -13.51 -3.16
N PRO A 30 12.96 -14.07 -1.96
CA PRO A 30 14.01 -13.58 -1.06
C PRO A 30 15.42 -13.65 -1.65
N LYS A 31 15.69 -14.61 -2.55
CA LYS A 31 16.98 -14.76 -3.24
C LYS A 31 17.29 -13.58 -4.17
N ASP A 32 16.26 -12.95 -4.75
CA ASP A 32 16.36 -11.77 -5.60
C ASP A 32 15.93 -10.49 -4.83
N LEU A 33 15.98 -10.52 -3.50
CA LEU A 33 15.59 -9.40 -2.63
C LEU A 33 14.18 -8.87 -2.91
N ASN A 34 13.26 -9.77 -3.26
CA ASN A 34 11.85 -9.46 -3.54
C ASN A 34 11.68 -8.41 -4.66
N CYS A 35 12.57 -8.40 -5.65
CA CYS A 35 12.37 -7.58 -6.85
C CYS A 35 11.14 -8.06 -7.65
N ILE A 36 10.45 -7.13 -8.29
CA ILE A 36 9.21 -7.40 -9.01
C ILE A 36 9.49 -7.37 -10.52
N ASN A 37 9.15 -8.48 -11.17
CA ASN A 37 9.19 -8.66 -12.61
C ASN A 37 7.81 -8.35 -13.23
N THR A 38 7.71 -8.46 -14.54
CA THR A 38 6.46 -8.15 -15.28
C THR A 38 5.28 -9.02 -14.82
N ALA A 39 5.50 -10.32 -14.60
CA ALA A 39 4.46 -11.22 -14.10
C ALA A 39 3.98 -10.86 -12.70
N GLY A 40 4.92 -10.59 -11.78
CA GLY A 40 4.62 -10.19 -10.41
C GLY A 40 3.83 -8.88 -10.32
N HIS A 41 4.04 -7.94 -11.25
CA HIS A 41 3.22 -6.73 -11.33
C HIS A 41 1.75 -7.05 -11.57
N ASN A 42 1.45 -7.90 -12.55
CA ASN A 42 0.07 -8.26 -12.92
C ASN A 42 -0.59 -9.14 -11.86
N GLU A 43 0.17 -10.06 -11.27
CA GLU A 43 -0.29 -10.90 -10.16
C GLU A 43 -0.74 -10.07 -8.95
N LEU A 44 0.09 -9.12 -8.53
CA LEU A 44 -0.23 -8.25 -7.40
C LEU A 44 -1.39 -7.30 -7.72
N HIS A 45 -1.44 -6.76 -8.94
CA HIS A 45 -2.56 -5.95 -9.38
C HIS A 45 -3.90 -6.69 -9.28
N ALA A 46 -3.97 -7.91 -9.82
CA ALA A 46 -5.18 -8.73 -9.75
C ALA A 46 -5.57 -9.05 -8.29
N LEU A 47 -4.58 -9.27 -7.42
CA LEU A 47 -4.81 -9.49 -5.99
C LEU A 47 -5.39 -8.25 -5.29
N TRP A 48 -4.87 -7.05 -5.59
CA TRP A 48 -5.41 -5.82 -5.01
C TRP A 48 -6.81 -5.47 -5.54
N GLU A 49 -7.10 -5.76 -6.81
CA GLU A 49 -8.46 -5.62 -7.36
C GLU A 49 -9.42 -6.61 -6.69
N TRP A 50 -9.03 -7.88 -6.57
CA TRP A 50 -9.81 -8.86 -5.83
C TRP A 50 -10.06 -8.41 -4.40
N MET A 51 -9.03 -7.91 -3.72
CA MET A 51 -9.14 -7.40 -2.36
C MET A 51 -10.17 -6.28 -2.27
N ASP A 52 -10.21 -5.35 -3.22
CA ASP A 52 -11.21 -4.27 -3.24
C ASP A 52 -12.64 -4.82 -3.43
N GLU A 53 -12.82 -5.83 -4.26
CA GLU A 53 -14.12 -6.43 -4.56
C GLU A 53 -14.62 -7.45 -3.52
N GLU A 54 -13.74 -8.01 -2.69
CA GLU A 54 -14.08 -9.02 -1.68
C GLU A 54 -14.64 -8.38 -0.40
N PRO A 55 -15.95 -8.44 -0.11
CA PRO A 55 -16.56 -7.67 0.99
C PRO A 55 -16.08 -8.10 2.38
N SER A 56 -15.69 -9.37 2.53
CA SER A 56 -15.21 -9.90 3.80
C SER A 56 -13.79 -9.45 4.16
N ILE A 57 -13.02 -8.88 3.22
CA ILE A 57 -11.70 -8.29 3.47
C ILE A 57 -11.83 -6.78 3.57
N ARG A 58 -11.19 -6.20 4.59
CA ARG A 58 -11.28 -4.77 4.92
C ARG A 58 -9.93 -4.06 4.86
N VAL A 59 -8.82 -4.76 5.13
CA VAL A 59 -7.49 -4.16 5.22
C VAL A 59 -6.43 -5.10 4.63
N GLY A 60 -5.47 -4.53 3.92
CA GLY A 60 -4.31 -5.25 3.40
C GLY A 60 -3.06 -4.96 4.21
N VAL A 61 -2.21 -5.97 4.41
CA VAL A 61 -0.85 -5.82 4.94
C VAL A 61 0.12 -6.38 3.91
N LEU A 62 1.09 -5.58 3.48
CA LEU A 62 2.14 -6.00 2.56
C LEU A 62 3.48 -6.05 3.28
N THR A 63 4.22 -7.15 3.13
CA THR A 63 5.60 -7.30 3.62
C THR A 63 6.45 -8.14 2.65
N GLY A 64 7.72 -8.37 2.96
CA GLY A 64 8.63 -9.22 2.18
C GLY A 64 9.25 -10.35 2.99
N GLU A 65 9.55 -11.46 2.34
CA GLU A 65 10.28 -12.57 2.94
C GLU A 65 11.79 -12.28 3.01
N GLY A 66 12.43 -12.67 4.11
CA GLY A 66 13.88 -12.53 4.30
C GLY A 66 14.34 -11.10 4.59
N ARG A 67 15.50 -10.72 4.06
CA ARG A 67 16.21 -9.46 4.39
C ARG A 67 15.70 -8.21 3.65
N ALA A 68 14.73 -8.36 2.76
CA ALA A 68 14.23 -7.26 1.94
C ALA A 68 12.71 -7.19 2.02
N PHE A 69 12.19 -5.96 2.07
CA PHE A 69 10.81 -5.73 1.71
C PHE A 69 10.67 -5.87 0.19
N CYS A 70 11.34 -5.00 -0.56
CA CYS A 70 11.39 -5.02 -2.01
C CYS A 70 12.57 -4.18 -2.53
N ALA A 71 13.44 -4.78 -3.33
CA ALA A 71 14.57 -4.08 -3.97
C ALA A 71 14.19 -3.32 -5.26
N GLY A 72 12.90 -3.23 -5.59
CA GLY A 72 12.40 -2.55 -6.79
C GLY A 72 12.33 -3.48 -7.99
N ALA A 73 12.53 -2.93 -9.18
CA ALA A 73 12.29 -3.67 -10.41
C ALA A 73 13.35 -4.75 -10.67
N ASP A 74 12.95 -5.86 -11.31
CA ASP A 74 13.89 -6.90 -11.72
C ASP A 74 14.82 -6.38 -12.84
N LEU A 75 16.02 -5.93 -12.46
CA LEU A 75 16.99 -5.34 -13.41
C LEU A 75 17.58 -6.37 -14.37
N LYS A 76 17.59 -7.67 -14.01
CA LYS A 76 18.04 -8.73 -14.92
C LYS A 76 17.02 -8.93 -16.03
N GLU A 77 15.73 -9.03 -15.68
CA GLU A 77 14.64 -9.05 -16.65
C GLU A 77 14.69 -7.80 -17.54
N TRP A 78 14.86 -6.62 -16.93
CA TRP A 78 14.87 -5.36 -17.67
C TRP A 78 16.03 -5.28 -18.67
N ASN A 79 17.25 -5.64 -18.24
CA ASN A 79 18.41 -5.67 -19.13
C ASN A 79 18.16 -6.60 -20.33
N ASN A 80 17.59 -7.79 -20.11
CA ASN A 80 17.30 -8.72 -21.20
C ASN A 80 16.26 -8.16 -22.18
N GLN A 81 15.23 -7.47 -21.68
CA GLN A 81 14.19 -6.85 -22.52
C GLN A 81 14.72 -5.70 -23.37
N VAL A 82 15.58 -4.83 -22.82
CA VAL A 82 16.13 -3.68 -23.56
C VAL A 82 17.07 -4.14 -24.69
N ASN A 83 17.75 -5.27 -24.50
CA ASN A 83 18.64 -5.85 -25.50
C ASN A 83 17.95 -6.83 -26.46
N SER A 84 16.63 -7.02 -26.36
CA SER A 84 15.88 -7.89 -27.28
C SER A 84 15.55 -7.16 -28.59
N ALA A 85 15.40 -7.92 -29.68
CA ALA A 85 15.05 -7.36 -30.99
C ALA A 85 13.65 -6.70 -31.02
N GLU A 86 12.78 -7.03 -30.06
CA GLU A 86 11.43 -6.49 -29.94
C GLU A 86 11.37 -5.16 -29.17
N GLY A 87 12.48 -4.75 -28.55
CA GLY A 87 12.58 -3.57 -27.69
C GLY A 87 11.86 -3.75 -26.34
N SER A 88 12.01 -2.75 -25.45
CA SER A 88 11.38 -2.78 -24.12
C SER A 88 9.87 -2.56 -24.21
N LYS A 89 9.09 -3.62 -24.03
CA LYS A 89 7.63 -3.56 -23.79
C LYS A 89 7.34 -3.77 -22.31
N ARG A 90 7.85 -2.88 -21.46
CA ARG A 90 7.59 -2.97 -20.02
C ARG A 90 6.12 -2.63 -19.76
N GLN A 91 5.28 -3.65 -19.68
CA GLN A 91 3.87 -3.48 -19.35
C GLN A 91 3.72 -3.54 -17.83
N GLN A 92 3.56 -2.37 -17.21
CA GLN A 92 3.05 -2.27 -15.85
C GLN A 92 1.54 -2.06 -15.90
N PRO A 93 0.78 -2.61 -14.94
CA PRO A 93 -0.64 -2.35 -14.84
C PRO A 93 -0.89 -0.86 -14.54
N SER A 94 -2.12 -0.41 -14.75
CA SER A 94 -2.54 0.98 -14.48
C SER A 94 -2.29 1.42 -13.03
N SER A 95 -2.33 0.45 -12.11
CA SER A 95 -2.03 0.57 -10.68
C SER A 95 -0.53 0.68 -10.35
N GLY A 96 0.35 0.64 -11.35
CA GLY A 96 1.78 0.92 -11.24
C GLY A 96 2.63 -0.25 -10.74
N PHE A 97 3.83 0.08 -10.24
CA PHE A 97 4.74 -0.85 -9.60
C PHE A 97 4.06 -1.63 -8.46
N GLY A 98 4.25 -2.95 -8.48
CA GLY A 98 3.64 -3.93 -7.56
C GLY A 98 2.11 -3.89 -7.47
N GLY A 99 1.45 -3.29 -8.46
CA GLY A 99 0.01 -3.03 -8.44
C GLY A 99 -0.43 -2.05 -7.34
N LEU A 100 0.51 -1.35 -6.70
CA LEU A 100 0.26 -0.55 -5.49
C LEU A 100 0.67 0.92 -5.64
N SER A 101 1.80 1.21 -6.28
CA SER A 101 2.36 2.58 -6.33
C SER A 101 1.46 3.65 -6.98
N ARG A 102 0.47 3.25 -7.80
CA ARG A 102 -0.58 4.12 -8.38
C ARG A 102 -1.99 3.59 -8.12
N ARG A 103 -2.15 2.68 -7.16
CA ARG A 103 -3.44 2.08 -6.84
C ARG A 103 -4.41 3.15 -6.34
N SER A 104 -5.60 3.18 -6.93
CA SER A 104 -6.72 4.05 -6.57
C SER A 104 -7.85 3.35 -5.80
N GLY A 105 -7.65 2.08 -5.40
CA GLY A 105 -8.62 1.24 -4.71
C GLY A 105 -9.13 1.81 -3.39
N LYS A 106 -10.21 1.22 -2.85
CA LYS A 106 -11.01 1.79 -1.75
C LYS A 106 -10.55 1.34 -0.36
N LYS A 107 -9.92 0.17 -0.26
CA LYS A 107 -9.50 -0.39 1.03
C LYS A 107 -8.06 -0.01 1.40
N PRO A 108 -7.78 0.22 2.70
CA PRO A 108 -6.46 0.62 3.19
C PRO A 108 -5.42 -0.50 3.09
N ILE A 109 -4.17 -0.11 2.86
CA ILE A 109 -3.00 -0.99 2.84
C ILE A 109 -1.92 -0.46 3.78
N ILE A 110 -1.43 -1.33 4.66
CA ILE A 110 -0.30 -1.09 5.55
C ILE A 110 0.93 -1.80 4.99
N CYS A 111 2.04 -1.09 4.83
CA CYS A 111 3.32 -1.71 4.49
C CYS A 111 4.14 -1.98 5.75
N ALA A 112 4.40 -3.26 6.03
CA ALA A 112 5.32 -3.74 7.04
C ALA A 112 6.72 -3.93 6.40
N VAL A 113 7.57 -2.91 6.48
CA VAL A 113 8.88 -2.87 5.83
C VAL A 113 9.92 -3.55 6.72
N ASN A 114 10.11 -4.84 6.46
CA ASN A 114 11.00 -5.74 7.21
C ASN A 114 12.51 -5.53 6.91
N GLY A 115 12.88 -4.72 5.93
CA GLY A 115 14.28 -4.53 5.53
C GLY A 115 14.45 -3.62 4.32
N ILE A 116 15.29 -4.03 3.36
CA ILE A 116 15.62 -3.25 2.15
C ILE A 116 14.35 -2.83 1.40
N CYS A 117 14.17 -1.53 1.18
CA CYS A 117 13.08 -0.95 0.40
C CYS A 117 13.68 0.06 -0.60
N LEU A 118 13.75 -0.28 -1.88
CA LEU A 118 14.42 0.55 -2.89
C LEU A 118 13.63 0.65 -4.17
N GLY A 119 13.76 1.80 -4.84
CA GLY A 119 13.15 2.10 -6.12
C GLY A 119 11.66 1.80 -6.12
N GLY A 120 11.21 0.90 -6.98
CA GLY A 120 9.82 0.41 -7.00
C GLY A 120 9.25 -0.02 -5.63
N GLY A 121 10.09 -0.55 -4.73
CA GLY A 121 9.69 -0.82 -3.34
C GLY A 121 9.28 0.46 -2.60
N CYS A 122 10.08 1.51 -2.73
CA CYS A 122 9.73 2.83 -2.22
C CYS A 122 8.54 3.45 -2.95
N GLU A 123 8.37 3.19 -4.25
CA GLU A 123 7.20 3.65 -4.97
C GLU A 123 5.89 3.08 -4.42
N MET A 124 5.91 1.82 -3.97
CA MET A 124 4.76 1.21 -3.31
C MET A 124 4.44 1.87 -1.97
N ILE A 125 5.43 2.04 -1.08
CA ILE A 125 5.16 2.56 0.27
C ILE A 125 4.73 4.03 0.26
N VAL A 126 5.18 4.82 -0.73
CA VAL A 126 4.74 6.22 -0.87
C VAL A 126 3.24 6.31 -1.13
N ASN A 127 2.63 5.29 -1.73
CA ASN A 127 1.18 5.20 -1.95
C ASN A 127 0.45 4.35 -0.89
N ALA A 128 1.16 3.77 0.07
CA ALA A 128 0.54 3.04 1.17
C ALA A 128 -0.10 4.01 2.16
N ASP A 129 -1.12 3.54 2.88
CA ASP A 129 -1.83 4.37 3.85
C ASP A 129 -1.02 4.54 5.15
N MET A 130 -0.28 3.49 5.51
CA MET A 130 0.62 3.47 6.67
C MET A 130 1.85 2.63 6.37
N VAL A 131 2.97 2.99 7.00
CA VAL A 131 4.25 2.29 6.88
C VAL A 131 4.81 2.07 8.28
N ILE A 132 5.05 0.81 8.63
CA ILE A 132 5.78 0.40 9.83
C ILE A 132 7.11 -0.18 9.36
N ALA A 133 8.23 0.20 9.97
CA ALA A 133 9.55 -0.16 9.47
C ALA A 133 10.42 -0.82 10.54
N CYS A 134 11.25 -1.77 10.11
CA CYS A 134 12.32 -2.31 10.95
C CYS A 134 13.40 -1.24 11.11
N GLU A 135 14.03 -1.16 12.29
CA GLU A 135 15.12 -0.21 12.58
C GLU A 135 16.25 -0.30 11.55
N LYS A 136 16.54 -1.51 11.08
CA LYS A 136 17.59 -1.79 10.08
C LYS A 136 17.12 -1.60 8.62
N ALA A 137 15.86 -1.24 8.40
CA ALA A 137 15.36 -0.92 7.08
C ALA A 137 16.00 0.37 6.55
N PHE A 138 16.06 0.47 5.22
CA PHE A 138 16.43 1.70 4.55
C PHE A 138 15.68 1.84 3.24
N PHE A 139 15.51 3.09 2.85
CA PHE A 139 14.66 3.58 1.77
C PHE A 139 15.50 4.34 0.75
N GLY A 140 15.05 4.44 -0.50
CA GLY A 140 15.68 5.32 -1.48
C GLY A 140 15.21 5.09 -2.92
N PHE A 141 15.51 6.07 -3.76
CA PHE A 141 15.25 6.05 -5.21
C PHE A 141 16.58 5.99 -5.98
N PRO A 142 17.26 4.82 -6.04
CA PRO A 142 18.57 4.70 -6.66
C PRO A 142 18.55 4.76 -8.20
N GLU A 143 17.40 4.99 -8.83
CA GLU A 143 17.18 4.94 -10.26
C GLU A 143 18.14 5.84 -11.06
N VAL A 144 18.39 7.07 -10.58
CA VAL A 144 19.32 8.02 -11.23
C VAL A 144 20.74 7.47 -11.35
N GLN A 145 21.15 6.62 -10.41
CA GLN A 145 22.47 5.99 -10.42
C GLN A 145 22.55 4.78 -11.39
N ARG A 146 21.44 4.43 -12.06
CA ARG A 146 21.34 3.33 -13.04
C ARG A 146 20.84 3.83 -14.41
N GLY A 147 20.73 5.15 -14.59
CA GLY A 147 20.24 5.74 -15.84
C GLY A 147 18.75 5.55 -16.08
N VAL A 148 17.96 5.34 -15.02
CA VAL A 148 16.51 5.10 -15.10
C VAL A 148 15.75 6.04 -14.14
N VAL A 149 14.41 5.95 -14.08
CA VAL A 149 13.56 6.86 -13.28
C VAL A 149 12.47 6.08 -12.52
N ALA A 150 12.18 6.49 -11.29
CA ALA A 150 11.04 6.03 -10.47
C ALA A 150 9.70 6.57 -11.03
N ILE A 151 9.31 6.09 -12.21
CA ILE A 151 8.23 6.67 -13.01
C ILE A 151 6.83 6.17 -12.62
N ALA A 152 6.73 5.17 -11.76
CA ALA A 152 5.46 4.54 -11.37
C ALA A 152 4.73 5.32 -10.28
N GLY A 153 4.81 6.66 -10.30
CA GLY A 153 3.92 7.55 -9.54
C GLY A 153 4.46 8.07 -8.22
N ALA A 154 5.64 7.63 -7.77
CA ALA A 154 6.17 8.08 -6.48
C ALA A 154 6.62 9.55 -6.47
N LEU A 155 7.24 10.03 -7.54
CA LEU A 155 7.80 11.39 -7.62
C LEU A 155 6.80 12.52 -7.31
N PRO A 156 5.58 12.56 -7.90
CA PRO A 156 4.60 13.60 -7.57
C PRO A 156 3.99 13.46 -6.16
N ARG A 157 4.11 12.29 -5.54
CA ARG A 157 3.52 11.98 -4.23
C ARG A 157 4.48 12.21 -3.08
N VAL A 158 5.73 11.77 -3.24
CA VAL A 158 6.76 11.89 -2.18
C VAL A 158 6.99 13.35 -1.80
N VAL A 159 6.93 14.28 -2.75
CA VAL A 159 7.03 15.73 -2.47
C VAL A 159 5.92 16.23 -1.56
N ARG A 160 4.71 15.66 -1.64
CA ARG A 160 3.58 16.03 -0.79
C ARG A 160 3.67 15.42 0.60
N THR A 161 4.35 14.27 0.72
CA THR A 161 4.55 13.59 2.01
C THR A 161 5.70 14.18 2.81
N ILE A 162 6.87 14.40 2.20
CA ILE A 162 8.09 14.81 2.93
C ILE A 162 8.61 16.21 2.56
N GLY A 163 7.90 16.93 1.69
CA GLY A 163 8.33 18.24 1.22
C GLY A 163 9.43 18.19 0.16
N ARG A 164 9.67 19.33 -0.49
CA ARG A 164 10.50 19.41 -1.69
C ARG A 164 11.97 19.08 -1.46
N GLN A 165 12.60 19.62 -0.44
CA GLN A 165 14.04 19.50 -0.24
C GLN A 165 14.44 18.04 0.05
N ARG A 166 13.70 17.35 0.93
CA ARG A 166 13.93 15.94 1.25
C ARG A 166 13.63 15.03 0.06
N ALA A 167 12.51 15.28 -0.65
CA ALA A 167 12.19 14.55 -1.87
C ALA A 167 13.29 14.70 -2.92
N MET A 168 13.74 15.92 -3.20
CA MET A 168 14.81 16.21 -4.17
C MET A 168 16.13 15.56 -3.76
N GLU A 169 16.48 15.61 -2.47
CA GLU A 169 17.66 14.93 -1.94
C GLU A 169 17.61 13.43 -2.24
N MET A 170 16.51 12.75 -1.93
CA MET A 170 16.36 11.31 -2.19
C MET A 170 16.45 10.98 -3.69
N VAL A 171 15.71 11.70 -4.54
CA VAL A 171 15.55 11.33 -5.96
C VAL A 171 16.72 11.76 -6.82
N LEU A 172 17.41 12.86 -6.50
CA LEU A 172 18.54 13.35 -7.30
C LEU A 172 19.87 12.71 -6.91
N THR A 173 20.03 12.31 -5.64
CA THR A 173 21.26 11.64 -5.17
C THR A 173 21.18 10.12 -5.25
N GLY A 174 19.96 9.57 -5.20
CA GLY A 174 19.72 8.14 -5.02
C GLY A 174 20.28 7.59 -3.71
N ARG A 175 20.50 8.44 -2.69
CA ARG A 175 21.03 8.01 -1.40
C ARG A 175 20.03 7.15 -0.65
N ARG A 176 20.56 6.41 0.32
CA ARG A 176 19.75 5.67 1.30
C ARG A 176 19.28 6.63 2.40
N VAL A 177 18.06 6.41 2.87
CA VAL A 177 17.43 7.04 4.03
C VAL A 177 17.15 5.94 5.04
N THR A 178 17.62 6.10 6.27
CA THR A 178 17.41 5.13 7.35
C THR A 178 15.94 5.13 7.83
N ALA A 179 15.51 4.09 8.54
CA ALA A 179 14.18 4.05 9.15
C ALA A 179 13.92 5.22 10.11
N VAL A 180 14.92 5.58 10.92
CA VAL A 180 14.84 6.71 11.86
C VAL A 180 14.71 8.05 11.14
N GLU A 181 15.47 8.28 10.05
CA GLU A 181 15.28 9.46 9.21
C GLU A 181 13.89 9.47 8.58
N ALA A 182 13.41 8.33 8.09
CA ALA A 182 12.14 8.20 7.41
C ALA A 182 10.94 8.49 8.33
N GLU A 183 11.01 8.03 9.58
CA GLU A 183 10.04 8.34 10.63
C GLU A 183 10.05 9.83 10.95
N LYS A 184 11.23 10.42 11.19
CA LYS A 184 11.39 11.86 11.42
C LYS A 184 10.87 12.71 10.25
N TRP A 185 10.93 12.19 9.03
CA TRP A 185 10.46 12.90 7.84
C TRP A 185 8.96 12.75 7.60
N GLY A 186 8.30 11.78 8.24
CA GLY A 186 6.85 11.61 8.24
C GLY A 186 6.31 10.66 7.16
N PHE A 187 7.15 9.82 6.55
CA PHE A 187 6.68 8.77 5.61
C PHE A 187 6.85 7.34 6.14
N VAL A 188 7.24 7.21 7.41
CA VAL A 188 7.15 6.02 8.24
C VAL A 188 6.42 6.42 9.53
N ASN A 189 5.43 5.63 9.95
CA ASN A 189 4.61 5.91 11.13
C ASN A 189 5.29 5.48 12.43
N GLU A 190 6.01 4.35 12.40
CA GLU A 190 6.61 3.73 13.58
C GLU A 190 7.80 2.87 13.16
N VAL A 191 8.89 2.93 13.94
CA VAL A 191 10.09 2.09 13.77
C VAL A 191 10.19 1.07 14.90
N LEU A 192 10.39 -0.20 14.55
CA LEU A 192 10.49 -1.31 15.49
C LEU A 192 11.82 -2.07 15.39
N PRO A 193 12.32 -2.66 16.49
CA PRO A 193 13.64 -3.29 16.52
C PRO A 193 13.82 -4.46 15.55
N THR A 194 12.79 -5.30 15.38
CA THR A 194 12.90 -6.54 14.59
C THR A 194 11.91 -6.62 13.43
N PRO A 195 12.27 -7.32 12.34
CA PRO A 195 11.34 -7.62 11.24
C PRO A 195 10.02 -8.26 11.68
N GLU A 196 10.06 -9.16 12.66
CA GLU A 196 8.90 -9.91 13.15
C GLU A 196 7.94 -9.01 13.93
N GLU A 197 8.46 -8.09 14.73
CA GLU A 197 7.67 -7.08 15.45
C GLU A 197 6.97 -6.13 14.47
N VAL A 198 7.63 -5.76 13.36
CA VAL A 198 7.04 -4.92 12.31
C VAL A 198 5.79 -5.55 11.70
N VAL A 199 5.84 -6.84 11.39
CA VAL A 199 4.68 -7.56 10.83
C VAL A 199 3.59 -7.71 11.89
N THR A 200 3.95 -8.08 13.11
CA THR A 200 3.01 -8.19 14.25
C THR A 200 2.27 -6.88 14.46
N ARG A 201 3.01 -5.76 14.51
CA ARG A 201 2.43 -4.43 14.71
C ARG A 201 1.51 -4.01 13.57
N ALA A 202 1.90 -4.27 12.32
CA ALA A 202 1.04 -3.98 11.18
C ALA A 202 -0.27 -4.79 11.23
N LEU A 203 -0.23 -6.05 11.68
CA LEU A 203 -1.43 -6.87 11.87
C LEU A 203 -2.32 -6.38 13.02
N GLU A 204 -1.74 -5.89 14.11
CA GLU A 204 -2.49 -5.25 15.20
C GLU A 204 -3.24 -4.00 14.72
N ILE A 205 -2.54 -3.11 14.01
CA ILE A 205 -3.15 -1.89 13.43
C ILE A 205 -4.23 -2.28 12.40
N ALA A 206 -3.96 -3.28 11.55
CA ALA A 206 -4.95 -3.79 10.61
C ALA A 206 -6.19 -4.33 11.33
N GLY A 207 -6.02 -5.03 12.46
CA GLY A 207 -7.12 -5.50 13.31
C GLY A 207 -7.95 -4.35 13.90
N GLN A 208 -7.31 -3.27 14.34
CA GLN A 208 -8.00 -2.07 14.82
C GLN A 208 -8.85 -1.43 13.72
N ILE A 209 -8.30 -1.31 12.50
CA ILE A 209 -9.03 -0.78 11.35
C ILE A 209 -10.19 -1.71 10.95
N ALA A 210 -9.95 -3.02 10.92
CA ALA A 210 -10.94 -4.03 10.58
C ALA A 210 -12.12 -4.08 11.58
N ALA A 211 -11.89 -3.68 12.84
CA ALA A 211 -12.91 -3.58 13.88
C ALA A 211 -13.81 -2.33 13.75
N ASN A 212 -13.44 -1.36 12.91
CA ASN A 212 -14.27 -0.18 12.64
C ASN A 212 -15.32 -0.46 11.54
N SER A 213 -16.25 0.48 11.35
CA SER A 213 -17.21 0.42 10.24
C SER A 213 -16.45 0.40 8.90
N PRO A 214 -16.64 -0.64 8.06
CA PRO A 214 -15.92 -0.74 6.80
C PRO A 214 -16.29 0.39 5.84
N ASP A 215 -17.54 0.84 5.84
CA ASP A 215 -17.97 1.98 5.02
C ASP A 215 -17.30 3.29 5.47
N ALA A 216 -17.27 3.55 6.78
CA ALA A 216 -16.67 4.77 7.31
C ALA A 216 -15.15 4.81 7.07
N VAL A 217 -14.46 3.67 7.16
CA VAL A 217 -13.03 3.56 6.84
C VAL A 217 -12.77 3.92 5.38
N ILE A 218 -13.56 3.38 4.44
CA ILE A 218 -13.43 3.68 3.01
C ILE A 218 -13.60 5.18 2.74
N VAL A 219 -14.68 5.78 3.26
CA VAL A 219 -14.98 7.20 3.04
C VAL A 219 -13.93 8.11 3.68
N SER A 220 -13.50 7.80 4.91
CA SER A 220 -12.47 8.59 5.62
C SER A 220 -11.14 8.56 4.88
N ARG A 221 -10.74 7.37 4.41
CA ARG A 221 -9.51 7.18 3.62
C ARG A 221 -9.57 7.99 2.32
N GLU A 222 -10.69 7.93 1.60
CA GLU A 222 -10.82 8.67 0.34
C GLU A 222 -10.70 10.19 0.58
N GLY A 223 -11.25 10.70 1.67
CA GLY A 223 -11.12 12.11 2.01
C GLY A 223 -9.68 12.56 2.23
N VAL A 224 -8.89 11.79 2.97
CA VAL A 224 -7.46 12.05 3.17
C VAL A 224 -6.71 11.96 1.83
N LYS A 225 -7.02 10.94 1.02
CA LYS A 225 -6.40 10.72 -0.29
C LYS A 225 -6.66 11.87 -1.27
N LEU A 226 -7.86 12.44 -1.31
CA LEU A 226 -8.18 13.59 -2.17
C LEU A 226 -7.27 14.79 -1.86
N GLY A 227 -7.12 15.14 -0.58
CA GLY A 227 -6.21 16.20 -0.16
C GLY A 227 -4.76 15.89 -0.53
N TRP A 228 -4.33 14.64 -0.36
CA TRP A 228 -2.99 14.20 -0.72
C TRP A 228 -2.72 14.17 -2.23
N GLU A 229 -3.71 13.87 -3.08
CA GLU A 229 -3.58 13.97 -4.55
C GLU A 229 -3.61 15.44 -5.03
N GLY A 230 -3.81 16.40 -4.12
CA GLY A 230 -3.75 17.83 -4.40
C GLY A 230 -5.09 18.46 -4.77
N VAL A 231 -6.20 17.80 -4.46
CA VAL A 231 -7.53 18.43 -4.51
C VAL A 231 -7.60 19.47 -3.40
N GLY A 232 -8.10 20.67 -3.71
CA GLY A 232 -8.25 21.73 -2.70
C GLY A 232 -9.20 21.28 -1.59
N ALA A 233 -8.95 21.73 -0.35
CA ALA A 233 -9.69 21.25 0.83
C ALA A 233 -11.22 21.38 0.70
N GLU A 234 -11.70 22.51 0.16
CA GLU A 234 -13.14 22.73 -0.08
C GLU A 234 -13.70 21.82 -1.17
N GLU A 235 -12.98 21.68 -2.30
CA GLU A 235 -13.42 20.81 -3.40
C GLU A 235 -13.44 19.34 -2.97
N GLY A 236 -12.41 18.88 -2.24
CA GLY A 236 -12.36 17.54 -1.68
C GLY A 236 -13.50 17.30 -0.69
N SER A 237 -13.83 18.29 0.14
CA SER A 237 -14.97 18.22 1.08
C SER A 237 -16.30 18.09 0.33
N ARG A 238 -16.51 18.89 -0.72
CA ARG A 238 -17.70 18.77 -1.58
C ARG A 238 -17.80 17.39 -2.23
N TRP A 239 -16.70 16.85 -2.77
CA TRP A 239 -16.70 15.52 -3.38
C TRP A 239 -17.08 14.42 -2.37
N LEU A 240 -16.64 14.56 -1.12
CA LEU A 240 -17.06 13.65 -0.05
C LEU A 240 -18.54 13.79 0.28
N ILE A 241 -19.05 15.00 0.46
CA ILE A 241 -20.45 15.26 0.83
C ILE A 241 -21.40 14.80 -0.29
N ASP A 242 -21.15 15.26 -1.51
CA ASP A 242 -22.04 15.05 -2.66
C ASP A 242 -21.96 13.62 -3.20
N GLY A 243 -20.79 12.97 -3.10
CA GLY A 243 -20.54 11.63 -3.63
C GLY A 243 -20.59 10.53 -2.59
N TRP A 244 -19.70 10.59 -1.60
CA TRP A 244 -19.45 9.47 -0.68
C TRP A 244 -20.38 9.41 0.53
N GLN A 245 -20.69 10.56 1.14
CA GLN A 245 -21.52 10.65 2.33
C GLN A 245 -22.95 10.17 2.05
N LYS A 246 -23.51 10.50 0.88
CA LYS A 246 -24.82 10.00 0.47
C LYS A 246 -24.86 8.46 0.48
N ARG A 247 -23.87 7.81 -0.15
CA ARG A 247 -23.77 6.34 -0.21
C ARG A 247 -23.57 5.72 1.18
N LEU A 248 -22.76 6.37 2.04
CA LEU A 248 -22.58 5.96 3.44
C LEU A 248 -23.90 6.01 4.22
N ASN A 249 -24.69 7.07 4.05
CA ASN A 249 -25.96 7.28 4.76
C ASN A 249 -27.05 6.27 4.36
N GLU A 250 -26.98 5.75 3.12
CA GLU A 250 -27.87 4.69 2.64
C GLU A 250 -27.52 3.31 3.22
N GLY A 251 -26.29 3.14 3.74
CA GLY A 251 -25.77 1.90 4.28
C GLY A 251 -26.39 1.44 5.61
N GLU A 252 -26.18 0.17 5.94
CA GLU A 252 -26.64 -0.42 7.21
C GLU A 252 -25.73 -0.06 8.39
N ASN A 253 -24.42 0.08 8.14
CA ASN A 253 -23.45 0.31 9.20
C ASN A 253 -23.63 1.67 9.89
N ILE A 254 -24.08 2.73 9.20
CA ILE A 254 -24.37 4.00 9.88
C ILE A 254 -25.51 3.84 10.91
N LYS A 255 -26.57 3.10 10.54
CA LYS A 255 -27.71 2.83 11.44
C LYS A 255 -27.27 2.00 12.63
N GLU A 256 -26.46 0.97 12.40
CA GLU A 256 -25.92 0.13 13.45
C GLU A 256 -24.97 0.88 14.39
N GLY A 257 -24.07 1.70 13.85
CA GLY A 257 -23.12 2.46 14.66
C GLY A 257 -23.81 3.44 15.60
N LEU A 258 -24.77 4.22 15.07
CA LEU A 258 -25.56 5.16 15.87
C LEU A 258 -26.42 4.44 16.92
N ARG A 259 -27.07 3.33 16.54
CA ARG A 259 -27.86 2.51 17.47
C ARG A 259 -27.00 1.92 18.58
N ALA A 260 -25.86 1.31 18.25
CA ALA A 260 -24.95 0.70 19.21
C ALA A 260 -24.40 1.73 20.21
N PHE A 261 -24.11 2.96 19.75
CA PHE A 261 -23.72 4.07 20.62
C PHE A 261 -24.82 4.43 21.63
N VAL A 262 -26.06 4.61 21.16
CA VAL A 262 -27.22 4.91 22.03
C VAL A 262 -27.47 3.77 23.04
N GLU A 263 -27.34 2.52 22.59
CA GLU A 263 -27.54 1.31 23.40
C GLU A 263 -26.32 0.92 24.27
N LYS A 264 -25.21 1.67 24.19
CA LYS A 264 -23.95 1.42 24.93
C LYS A 264 -23.40 0.00 24.75
N ARG A 265 -23.44 -0.52 23.52
CA ARG A 265 -22.88 -1.83 23.16
C ARG A 265 -21.90 -1.71 22.00
N GLN A 266 -21.12 -2.76 21.78
CA GLN A 266 -20.29 -2.83 20.59
C GLN A 266 -21.15 -2.97 19.32
N PRO A 267 -20.81 -2.25 18.24
CA PRO A 267 -21.49 -2.37 16.96
C PRO A 267 -21.15 -3.70 16.28
N LYS A 268 -22.12 -4.26 15.57
CA LYS A 268 -21.97 -5.45 14.74
C LYS A 268 -21.99 -5.05 13.27
N TRP A 269 -20.81 -4.74 12.75
CA TRP A 269 -20.67 -4.30 11.37
C TRP A 269 -20.98 -5.42 10.37
N VAL A 270 -21.73 -5.07 9.33
CA VAL A 270 -21.92 -5.91 8.14
C VAL A 270 -20.92 -5.50 7.05
N ASP A 271 -20.73 -6.34 6.05
CA ASP A 271 -19.82 -6.05 4.95
C ASP A 271 -20.27 -4.80 4.18
N SER A 272 -19.29 -4.02 3.72
CA SER A 272 -19.52 -2.76 3.01
C SER A 272 -20.19 -2.99 1.65
N LYS A 273 -21.07 -2.05 1.28
CA LYS A 273 -21.70 -1.99 -0.05
C LYS A 273 -21.16 -0.83 -0.91
N LEU A 274 -20.11 -0.15 -0.43
CA LEU A 274 -19.43 0.94 -1.15
C LEU A 274 -18.47 0.43 -2.22
#